data_AF-A0A8J8WIX3-F1
#
_entry.id   AF-A0A8J8WIX3-F1
#
_cell.length_a   1.000
_cell.length_b   1.000
_cell.length_c   1.000
_cell.angle_alpha   90.00
_cell.angle_beta   90.00
_cell.angle_gamma   90.00
#
_symmetry.space_group_name_H-M   'P 1'
#
loop_
_entity.id
_entity.type
_entity.pdbx_description
1 polymer ?
#
loop_
_entity_poly.entity_id
_entity_poly.type
_entity_poly.pdbx_seq_one_letter_code
_entity_poly.pdbx_strand_id
1 'polypeptide(L)'
;MRFSIILQGITFSLSAHAVDPAAVYSAGHNETHNVALRIGNGDAGRSGLIEVLANGFIQAKVKNGSQPFAYIAYPIQALTAAITLNEYTITDRGTFLSISRELQNQTTIYKAATDDPSDPLLNPAHILIGKGAKNEKMADEFTQWAISADGQQVITSFKKNGQQLYTGAPANKTAQF
;
A
#
# COMPACT_ATOMS: atom_id res chain seq x y z
N MET A 1 -50.48 -28.32 -18.09
CA MET A 1 -49.66 -27.82 -16.97
C MET A 1 -48.28 -27.47 -17.52
N ARG A 2 -47.84 -26.23 -17.29
CA ARG A 2 -46.60 -25.62 -17.79
C ARG A 2 -45.39 -26.14 -17.01
N PHE A 3 -44.25 -26.30 -17.67
CA PHE A 3 -42.97 -25.70 -17.25
C PHE A 3 -42.03 -25.60 -18.46
N SER A 4 -41.82 -24.37 -18.91
CA SER A 4 -40.70 -23.95 -19.75
C SER A 4 -39.60 -23.45 -18.83
N ILE A 5 -38.35 -23.86 -19.04
CA ILE A 5 -37.18 -23.11 -18.56
C ILE A 5 -36.38 -22.74 -19.79
N ILE A 6 -36.42 -21.44 -20.11
CA ILE A 6 -35.51 -20.79 -21.05
C ILE A 6 -34.18 -20.69 -20.32
N LEU A 7 -33.18 -21.44 -20.79
CA LEU A 7 -31.80 -21.29 -20.35
C LEU A 7 -31.26 -20.00 -20.98
N GLN A 8 -31.38 -18.88 -20.28
CA GLN A 8 -30.60 -17.69 -20.62
C GLN A 8 -29.13 -17.99 -20.29
N GLY A 9 -28.31 -18.08 -21.34
CA GLY A 9 -26.86 -18.09 -21.19
C GLY A 9 -26.42 -16.79 -20.52
N ILE A 10 -25.98 -16.89 -19.27
CA ILE A 10 -25.27 -15.81 -18.59
C ILE A 10 -23.86 -15.80 -19.19
N THR A 11 -23.66 -14.95 -20.19
CA THR A 11 -22.31 -14.59 -20.65
C THR A 11 -21.64 -13.80 -19.53
N PHE A 12 -20.67 -14.40 -18.85
CA PHE A 12 -19.76 -13.70 -17.96
C PHE A 12 -18.84 -12.82 -18.82
N SER A 13 -19.22 -11.56 -19.04
CA SER A 13 -18.27 -10.55 -19.51
C SER A 13 -17.37 -10.15 -18.34
N LEU A 14 -16.14 -10.67 -18.31
CA LEU A 14 -15.06 -10.12 -17.50
C LEU A 14 -14.67 -8.76 -18.11
N SER A 15 -15.36 -7.70 -17.73
CA SER A 15 -14.89 -6.34 -17.99
C SER A 15 -13.77 -6.01 -16.99
N ALA A 16 -12.56 -6.47 -17.27
CA ALA A 16 -11.36 -5.95 -16.63
C ALA A 16 -11.20 -4.48 -17.07
N HIS A 17 -11.64 -3.55 -16.23
CA HIS A 17 -11.39 -2.14 -16.46
C HIS A 17 -9.90 -1.91 -16.21
N ALA A 18 -9.14 -1.67 -17.28
CA ALA A 18 -7.78 -1.16 -17.15
C ALA A 18 -7.86 0.19 -16.43
N VAL A 19 -7.33 0.26 -15.22
CA VAL A 19 -7.26 1.51 -14.45
C VAL A 19 -5.97 2.21 -14.83
N ASP A 20 -6.08 3.45 -15.31
CA ASP A 20 -4.91 4.23 -15.68
C ASP A 20 -4.01 4.49 -14.45
N PRO A 21 -2.68 4.32 -14.60
CA PRO A 21 -1.72 4.60 -13.53
C PRO A 21 -1.59 6.11 -13.25
N ALA A 22 -1.16 6.50 -12.04
CA ALA A 22 -0.96 7.91 -11.68
C ALA A 22 0.21 8.49 -12.44
N ALA A 23 1.22 7.64 -12.55
CA ALA A 23 2.45 7.88 -13.23
C ALA A 23 3.01 6.54 -13.69
N VAL A 24 3.62 6.57 -14.87
CA VAL A 24 4.47 5.50 -15.36
C VAL A 24 5.89 6.05 -15.43
N TYR A 25 6.80 5.46 -14.66
CA TYR A 25 8.20 5.87 -14.68
C TYR A 25 8.98 4.92 -15.58
N SER A 26 9.53 5.45 -16.67
CA SER A 26 10.34 4.70 -17.65
C SER A 26 11.76 5.26 -17.82
N ALA A 27 12.14 6.26 -17.00
CA ALA A 27 13.39 7.00 -17.14
C ALA A 27 13.65 7.59 -18.55
N GLY A 28 12.60 7.88 -19.32
CA GLY A 28 12.72 8.44 -20.68
C GLY A 28 12.93 7.40 -21.77
N HIS A 29 12.80 6.10 -21.48
CA HIS A 29 12.82 5.05 -22.50
C HIS A 29 11.44 4.90 -23.14
N ASN A 30 11.37 5.10 -24.47
CA ASN A 30 10.13 5.12 -25.25
C ASN A 30 9.58 3.72 -25.59
N GLU A 31 10.41 2.68 -25.49
CA GLU A 31 10.04 1.28 -25.73
C GLU A 31 10.23 0.47 -24.45
N THR A 32 9.21 0.49 -23.58
CA THR A 32 9.17 -0.40 -22.42
C THR A 32 8.30 -1.59 -22.79
N HIS A 33 8.93 -2.74 -23.06
CA HIS A 33 8.18 -3.94 -23.46
C HIS A 33 7.47 -4.61 -22.29
N ASN A 34 7.77 -4.23 -21.03
CA ASN A 34 7.14 -4.76 -19.83
C ASN A 34 7.22 -3.77 -18.65
N VAL A 35 6.13 -3.66 -17.89
CA VAL A 35 6.16 -3.07 -16.54
C VAL A 35 6.74 -4.14 -15.62
N ALA A 36 7.94 -3.92 -15.08
CA ALA A 36 8.67 -4.95 -14.34
C ALA A 36 8.51 -4.85 -12.81
N LEU A 37 8.06 -3.71 -12.30
CA LEU A 37 7.87 -3.51 -10.86
C LEU A 37 6.79 -2.45 -10.62
N ARG A 38 5.95 -2.67 -9.62
CA ARG A 38 4.83 -1.80 -9.28
C ARG A 38 4.92 -1.39 -7.81
N ILE A 39 4.81 -0.09 -7.54
CA ILE A 39 5.07 0.46 -6.21
C ILE A 39 3.79 1.08 -5.65
N GLY A 40 3.34 0.58 -4.51
CA GLY A 40 2.35 1.26 -3.68
C GLY A 40 3.03 2.19 -2.71
N ASN A 41 2.74 3.49 -2.81
CA ASN A 41 3.31 4.53 -1.96
C ASN A 41 2.22 5.38 -1.30
N GLY A 42 2.46 5.77 -0.04
CA GLY A 42 1.73 6.86 0.63
C GLY A 42 2.27 8.22 0.19
N ASP A 43 2.57 9.12 1.13
CA ASP A 43 3.08 10.46 0.82
C ASP A 43 4.44 10.47 0.07
N ALA A 44 5.21 9.39 0.11
CA ALA A 44 6.42 9.24 -0.71
C ALA A 44 6.12 9.36 -2.22
N GLY A 45 4.91 8.98 -2.66
CA GLY A 45 4.44 9.23 -4.02
C GLY A 45 4.13 10.69 -4.28
N ARG A 46 3.39 11.33 -3.36
CA ARG A 46 3.01 12.74 -3.47
C ARG A 46 4.21 13.70 -3.41
N SER A 47 5.28 13.31 -2.71
CA SER A 47 6.51 14.09 -2.61
C SER A 47 7.47 13.96 -3.81
N GLY A 48 7.18 13.07 -4.76
CA GLY A 48 8.05 12.81 -5.92
C GLY A 48 9.26 11.91 -5.63
N LEU A 49 9.46 11.45 -4.39
CA LEU A 49 10.60 10.59 -4.04
C LEU A 49 10.58 9.25 -4.82
N ILE A 50 9.39 8.66 -4.99
CA ILE A 50 9.26 7.39 -5.73
C ILE A 50 9.59 7.55 -7.21
N GLU A 51 9.29 8.70 -7.80
CA GLU A 51 9.69 9.00 -9.18
C GLU A 51 11.22 9.03 -9.32
N VAL A 52 11.90 9.75 -8.43
CA VAL A 52 13.36 9.87 -8.46
C VAL A 52 14.03 8.50 -8.27
N LEU A 53 13.54 7.70 -7.31
CA LEU A 53 14.08 6.36 -7.05
C LEU A 53 13.81 5.39 -8.20
N ALA A 54 12.59 5.37 -8.75
CA ALA A 54 12.23 4.50 -9.86
C ALA A 54 13.08 4.83 -11.09
N ASN A 55 13.18 6.11 -11.47
CA ASN A 55 13.98 6.53 -12.61
C ASN A 55 15.47 6.21 -12.43
N GLY A 56 16.03 6.48 -11.24
CA GLY A 56 17.43 6.17 -10.93
C GLY A 56 17.74 4.67 -11.03
N PHE A 57 16.84 3.82 -10.54
CA PHE A 57 17.02 2.36 -10.63
C PHE A 57 16.91 1.83 -12.06
N ILE A 58 15.94 2.32 -12.85
CA ILE A 58 15.81 1.96 -14.28
C ILE A 58 17.11 2.27 -15.02
N GLN A 59 17.63 3.49 -14.84
CA GLN A 59 18.89 3.91 -15.48
C GLN A 59 20.05 2.99 -15.07
N ALA A 60 20.17 2.66 -13.78
CA ALA A 60 21.22 1.77 -13.30
C ALA A 60 21.13 0.36 -13.90
N LYS A 61 19.92 -0.20 -14.03
CA LYS A 61 19.71 -1.53 -14.61
C LYS A 61 19.95 -1.57 -16.11
N VAL A 62 19.49 -0.56 -16.85
CA VAL A 62 19.72 -0.44 -18.30
C VAL A 62 21.22 -0.24 -18.58
N LYS A 63 21.90 0.60 -17.81
CA LYS A 63 23.37 0.75 -17.88
C LYS A 63 24.10 -0.58 -17.66
N ASN A 64 23.54 -1.44 -16.82
CA ASN A 64 24.07 -2.78 -16.53
C ASN A 64 23.51 -3.88 -17.46
N GLY A 65 22.97 -3.52 -18.63
CA GLY A 65 22.60 -4.46 -19.69
C GLY A 65 21.19 -5.06 -19.60
N SER A 66 20.34 -4.56 -18.69
CA SER A 66 18.92 -4.96 -18.66
C SER A 66 18.15 -4.26 -19.78
N GLN A 67 17.12 -4.92 -20.33
CA GLN A 67 16.18 -4.27 -21.25
C GLN A 67 15.39 -3.17 -20.53
N PRO A 68 14.97 -2.07 -21.19
CA PRO A 68 14.14 -1.03 -20.59
C PRO A 68 12.80 -1.56 -20.08
N PHE A 69 12.35 -1.03 -18.94
CA PHE A 69 11.09 -1.40 -18.28
C PHE A 69 10.48 -0.20 -17.54
N ALA A 70 9.20 -0.30 -17.17
CA ALA A 70 8.46 0.79 -16.51
C ALA A 70 7.89 0.41 -15.15
N TYR A 71 7.50 1.44 -14.37
CA TYR A 71 6.88 1.33 -13.06
C TYR A 71 5.49 1.96 -13.03
N ILE A 72 4.51 1.28 -12.43
CA ILE A 72 3.18 1.87 -12.14
C ILE A 72 3.13 2.29 -10.66
N ALA A 73 2.78 3.55 -10.40
CA ALA A 73 2.58 4.07 -9.04
C ALA A 73 1.09 4.26 -8.74
N TYR A 74 0.50 3.30 -8.04
CA TYR A 74 -0.70 3.43 -7.20
C TYR A 74 -0.83 2.18 -6.34
N PRO A 75 -0.98 2.27 -5.00
CA PRO A 75 -0.92 1.10 -4.14
C PRO A 75 -1.85 -0.05 -4.51
N ILE A 76 -3.13 0.24 -4.76
CA ILE A 76 -4.13 -0.78 -5.06
C ILE A 76 -3.89 -1.39 -6.45
N GLN A 77 -3.65 -0.58 -7.46
CA GLN A 77 -3.44 -1.01 -8.85
C GLN A 77 -2.10 -1.75 -8.99
N ALA A 78 -1.06 -1.27 -8.30
CA ALA A 78 0.24 -1.92 -8.25
C ALA A 78 0.13 -3.33 -7.67
N LEU A 79 -0.54 -3.46 -6.52
CA LEU A 79 -0.79 -4.74 -5.88
C LEU A 79 -1.67 -5.64 -6.75
N THR A 80 -2.76 -5.11 -7.30
CA THR A 80 -3.70 -5.86 -8.14
C THR A 80 -2.99 -6.43 -9.36
N ALA A 81 -2.22 -5.62 -10.07
CA ALA A 81 -1.53 -6.08 -11.27
C ALA A 81 -0.38 -7.05 -10.93
N ALA A 82 0.33 -6.88 -9.81
CA ALA A 82 1.30 -7.87 -9.36
C ALA A 82 0.64 -9.25 -9.10
N ILE A 83 -0.53 -9.26 -8.46
CA ILE A 83 -1.33 -10.48 -8.26
C ILE A 83 -1.73 -11.09 -9.61
N THR A 84 -2.32 -10.30 -10.50
CA THR A 84 -2.80 -10.78 -11.81
C THR A 84 -1.67 -11.31 -12.70
N LEU A 85 -0.46 -10.75 -12.57
CA LEU A 85 0.70 -11.14 -13.37
C LEU A 85 1.62 -12.16 -12.67
N ASN A 86 1.23 -12.65 -11.49
CA ASN A 86 2.03 -13.57 -10.66
C ASN A 86 3.45 -13.05 -10.34
N GLU A 87 3.55 -11.76 -10.04
CA GLU A 87 4.80 -11.09 -9.67
C GLU A 87 4.96 -10.99 -8.15
N TYR A 88 6.21 -10.82 -7.70
CA TYR A 88 6.51 -10.46 -6.32
C TYR A 88 6.27 -8.97 -6.09
N THR A 89 5.71 -8.62 -4.93
CA THR A 89 5.52 -7.23 -4.51
C THR A 89 5.66 -7.08 -3.00
N ILE A 90 6.04 -5.88 -2.56
CA ILE A 90 6.02 -5.46 -1.16
C ILE A 90 4.95 -4.39 -1.04
N THR A 91 3.99 -4.60 -0.14
CA THR A 91 2.84 -3.71 0.06
C THR A 91 2.55 -3.57 1.55
N ASP A 92 2.06 -2.41 1.98
CA ASP A 92 1.64 -2.22 3.36
C ASP A 92 0.30 -2.94 3.62
N ARG A 93 0.04 -3.25 4.89
CA ARG A 93 -1.17 -3.97 5.32
C ARG A 93 -2.45 -3.20 4.96
N GLY A 94 -2.44 -1.87 5.01
CA GLY A 94 -3.59 -1.04 4.67
C GLY A 94 -3.98 -1.21 3.21
N THR A 95 -3.01 -1.20 2.31
CA THR A 95 -3.21 -1.47 0.89
C THR A 95 -3.73 -2.89 0.64
N PHE A 96 -3.12 -3.91 1.27
CA PHE A 96 -3.59 -5.29 1.15
C PHE A 96 -5.04 -5.48 1.65
N LEU A 97 -5.41 -4.84 2.76
CA LEU A 97 -6.80 -4.87 3.25
C LEU A 97 -7.77 -4.05 2.41
N SER A 98 -7.30 -3.25 1.45
CA SER A 98 -8.13 -2.42 0.57
C SER A 98 -8.56 -3.11 -0.73
N ILE A 99 -7.86 -4.18 -1.14
CA ILE A 99 -8.23 -4.96 -2.32
C ILE A 99 -9.35 -5.97 -1.99
N SER A 100 -10.01 -6.51 -3.02
CA SER A 100 -11.09 -7.48 -2.86
C SER A 100 -10.59 -8.76 -2.15
N ARG A 101 -11.48 -9.46 -1.43
CA ARG A 101 -11.15 -10.75 -0.82
C ARG A 101 -10.67 -11.79 -1.84
N GLU A 102 -11.21 -11.73 -3.05
CA GLU A 102 -10.79 -12.60 -4.14
C GLU A 102 -9.31 -12.39 -4.50
N LEU A 103 -8.87 -11.14 -4.62
CA LEU A 103 -7.45 -10.82 -4.87
C LEU A 103 -6.57 -11.16 -3.65
N GLN A 104 -7.06 -10.93 -2.43
CA GLN A 104 -6.34 -11.34 -1.21
C GLN A 104 -6.09 -12.86 -1.18
N ASN A 105 -7.11 -13.65 -1.55
CA ASN A 105 -7.01 -15.12 -1.58
C ASN A 105 -6.06 -15.65 -2.67
N GLN A 106 -5.79 -14.86 -3.71
CA GLN A 106 -4.82 -15.20 -4.75
C GLN A 106 -3.38 -14.85 -4.34
N THR A 107 -3.18 -14.16 -3.20
CA THR A 107 -1.87 -13.70 -2.76
C THR A 107 -1.22 -14.69 -1.80
N THR A 108 0.03 -15.07 -2.07
CA THR A 108 0.87 -15.81 -1.11
C THR A 108 1.71 -14.82 -0.30
N ILE A 109 1.55 -14.82 1.03
CA ILE A 109 2.35 -13.98 1.93
C ILE A 109 3.60 -14.76 2.38
N TYR A 110 4.75 -14.45 1.79
CA TYR A 110 6.03 -15.07 2.15
C TYR A 110 6.60 -14.53 3.48
N LYS A 111 6.36 -13.24 3.75
CA LYS A 111 6.80 -12.57 4.99
C LYS A 111 5.79 -11.49 5.36
N ALA A 112 5.35 -11.50 6.61
CA ALA A 112 4.60 -10.41 7.23
C ALA A 112 5.48 -9.71 8.26
N ALA A 113 5.29 -8.39 8.40
CA ALA A 113 5.90 -7.61 9.47
C ALA A 113 5.38 -8.06 10.84
N THR A 114 6.23 -7.93 11.85
CA THR A 114 5.92 -8.13 13.26
C THR A 114 6.04 -6.81 14.03
N ASP A 115 5.62 -6.80 15.30
CA ASP A 115 5.80 -5.64 16.19
C ASP A 115 7.21 -5.58 16.81
N ASP A 116 8.16 -6.42 16.37
CA ASP A 116 9.56 -6.36 16.80
C ASP A 116 10.22 -5.08 16.24
N PRO A 117 10.81 -4.21 17.09
CA PRO A 117 11.50 -3.00 16.63
C PRO A 117 12.65 -3.23 15.64
N SER A 118 13.19 -4.45 15.60
CA SER A 118 14.25 -4.87 14.67
C SER A 118 13.72 -5.50 13.38
N ASP A 119 12.40 -5.67 13.23
CA ASP A 119 11.81 -6.19 12.00
C ASP A 119 11.99 -5.17 10.86
N PRO A 120 12.70 -5.52 9.77
CA PRO A 120 12.95 -4.61 8.67
C PRO A 120 11.67 -4.20 7.92
N LEU A 121 10.55 -4.90 8.13
CA LEU A 121 9.26 -4.59 7.53
C LEU A 121 8.34 -3.81 8.48
N LEU A 122 8.78 -3.52 9.72
CA LEU A 122 8.03 -2.68 10.63
C LEU A 122 7.86 -1.29 10.00
N ASN A 123 6.61 -0.84 9.91
CA ASN A 123 6.26 0.49 9.40
C ASN A 123 5.68 1.34 10.56
N PRO A 124 6.53 1.97 11.39
CA PRO A 124 6.07 2.67 12.58
C PRO A 124 5.46 4.03 12.24
N ALA A 125 4.32 4.35 12.86
CA ALA A 125 3.71 5.67 12.78
C ALA A 125 4.16 6.54 13.97
N HIS A 126 4.47 7.80 13.70
CA HIS A 126 4.85 8.79 14.71
C HIS A 126 3.94 10.01 14.64
N ILE A 127 3.61 10.60 15.79
CA ILE A 127 2.95 11.90 15.88
C ILE A 127 4.04 12.97 15.93
N LEU A 128 3.94 13.98 15.07
CA LEU A 128 4.86 15.11 15.02
C LEU A 128 4.10 16.40 15.33
N ILE A 129 4.54 17.15 16.35
CA ILE A 129 4.05 18.50 16.62
C ILE A 129 5.04 19.50 16.01
N GLY A 130 4.53 20.43 15.21
CA GLY A 130 5.35 21.48 14.61
C GLY A 130 5.84 22.48 15.66
N LYS A 131 7.11 22.88 15.57
CA LYS A 131 7.78 23.86 16.46
C LYS A 131 7.09 25.24 16.58
N GLY A 132 6.18 25.55 15.66
CA GLY A 132 5.40 26.81 15.66
C GLY A 132 3.90 26.57 15.65
N ALA A 133 3.44 25.43 16.21
CA ALA A 133 2.03 25.15 16.31
C ALA A 133 1.35 26.26 17.13
N LYS A 134 0.22 26.78 16.65
CA LYS A 134 -0.51 27.83 17.39
C LYS A 134 -1.29 27.29 18.59
N ASN A 135 -1.56 25.98 18.58
CA ASN A 135 -2.39 25.28 19.55
C ASN A 135 -1.59 24.15 20.24
N GLU A 136 -0.36 24.42 20.66
CA GLU A 136 0.56 23.43 21.23
C GLU A 136 -0.08 22.62 22.37
N LYS A 137 -0.80 23.29 23.27
CA LYS A 137 -1.49 22.62 24.39
C LYS A 137 -2.46 21.53 23.92
N MET A 138 -3.28 21.83 22.91
CA MET A 138 -4.25 20.87 22.39
C MET A 138 -3.57 19.74 21.60
N ALA A 139 -2.46 20.05 20.92
CA ALA A 139 -1.67 19.05 20.20
C ALA A 139 -0.95 18.09 21.19
N ASP A 140 -0.45 18.60 22.31
CA ASP A 140 0.08 17.78 23.41
C ASP A 140 -1.03 16.93 24.04
N GLU A 141 -2.16 17.52 24.44
CA GLU A 141 -3.32 16.79 24.98
C GLU A 141 -3.77 15.64 24.07
N PHE A 142 -3.84 15.89 22.76
CA PHE A 142 -4.14 14.85 21.77
C PHE A 142 -3.06 13.76 21.73
N THR A 143 -1.79 14.13 21.78
CA THR A 143 -0.68 13.18 21.74
C THR A 143 -0.66 12.30 22.99
N GLN A 144 -0.82 12.89 24.18
CA GLN A 144 -0.94 12.16 25.45
C GLN A 144 -2.14 11.22 25.42
N TRP A 145 -3.29 11.69 24.94
CA TRP A 145 -4.48 10.85 24.78
C TRP A 145 -4.25 9.70 23.78
N ALA A 146 -3.63 9.96 22.63
CA ALA A 146 -3.37 8.94 21.61
C ALA A 146 -2.47 7.82 22.12
N ILE A 147 -1.50 8.11 23.00
CA ILE A 147 -0.66 7.08 23.64
C ILE A 147 -1.27 6.50 24.93
N SER A 148 -2.38 7.03 25.43
CA SER A 148 -3.08 6.49 26.61
C SER A 148 -3.77 5.15 26.32
N ALA A 149 -4.29 4.48 27.35
CA ALA A 149 -5.05 3.25 27.18
C ALA A 149 -6.27 3.44 26.25
N ASP A 150 -7.00 4.54 26.40
CA ASP A 150 -8.20 4.84 25.62
C ASP A 150 -7.86 5.09 24.15
N GLY A 151 -6.83 5.90 23.87
CA GLY A 151 -6.38 6.16 22.51
C GLY A 151 -5.87 4.89 21.82
N GLN A 152 -5.08 4.09 22.53
CA GLN A 152 -4.58 2.80 22.02
C GLN A 152 -5.71 1.78 21.81
N GLN A 153 -6.78 1.83 22.61
CA GLN A 153 -7.96 0.99 22.39
C GLN A 153 -8.66 1.36 21.07
N VAL A 154 -8.79 2.65 20.76
CA VAL A 154 -9.34 3.10 19.47
C VAL A 154 -8.49 2.58 18.31
N ILE A 155 -7.16 2.70 18.41
CA ILE A 155 -6.22 2.24 17.37
C ILE A 155 -6.31 0.72 17.15
N THR A 156 -6.24 -0.06 18.23
CA THR A 156 -6.27 -1.53 18.16
C THR A 156 -7.63 -2.09 17.78
N SER A 157 -8.71 -1.34 18.04
CA SER A 157 -10.07 -1.71 17.63
C SER A 157 -10.41 -1.28 16.20
N PHE A 158 -9.57 -0.44 15.56
CA PHE A 158 -9.82 0.02 14.20
C PHE A 158 -9.73 -1.13 13.20
N LYS A 159 -10.80 -1.31 12.42
CA LYS A 159 -10.92 -2.37 11.44
C LYS A 159 -11.12 -1.82 10.04
N LYS A 160 -10.48 -2.48 9.07
CA LYS A 160 -10.74 -2.33 7.64
C LYS A 160 -11.20 -3.67 7.09
N ASN A 161 -12.35 -3.69 6.41
CA ASN A 161 -12.96 -4.92 5.90
C ASN A 161 -13.11 -6.03 6.96
N GLY A 162 -13.44 -5.63 8.19
CA GLY A 162 -13.64 -6.53 9.33
C GLY A 162 -12.35 -7.04 9.99
N GLN A 163 -11.18 -6.66 9.48
CA GLN A 163 -9.88 -7.07 10.03
C GLN A 163 -9.19 -5.90 10.72
N GLN A 164 -8.53 -6.18 11.86
CA GLN A 164 -7.70 -5.20 12.55
C GLN A 164 -6.56 -4.73 11.64
N LEU A 165 -6.42 -3.41 11.48
CA LEU A 165 -5.37 -2.83 10.63
C LEU A 165 -4.10 -2.50 11.42
N TYR A 166 -4.25 -1.87 12.59
CA TYR A 166 -3.12 -1.37 13.38
C TYR A 166 -2.92 -2.18 14.67
N THR A 167 -1.66 -2.42 15.02
CA THR A 167 -1.22 -2.89 16.33
C THR A 167 -0.99 -1.71 17.26
N GLY A 168 -0.87 -1.98 18.56
CA GLY A 168 -0.65 -0.93 19.57
C GLY A 168 0.79 -0.44 19.58
N ALA A 169 1.00 0.80 20.03
CA ALA A 169 2.32 1.34 20.29
C ALA A 169 3.04 0.55 21.41
N PRO A 170 4.39 0.54 21.43
CA PRO A 170 5.18 -0.18 22.44
C PRO A 170 4.80 0.16 23.89
N ALA A 171 5.05 -0.77 24.82
CA ALA A 171 4.74 -0.58 26.24
C ALA A 171 5.46 0.64 26.85
N ASN A 172 6.71 0.89 26.43
CA ASN A 172 7.54 2.03 26.84
C ASN A 172 7.27 3.32 26.04
N LYS A 173 6.09 3.46 25.43
CA LYS A 173 5.70 4.69 24.74
C LYS A 173 5.76 5.90 25.68
N THR A 174 6.39 6.96 25.20
CA THR A 174 6.47 8.24 25.88
C THR A 174 6.12 9.33 24.89
N ALA A 175 5.31 10.30 25.32
CA ALA A 175 5.17 11.57 24.64
C ALA A 175 5.85 12.62 25.52
N GLN A 176 7.09 12.95 25.20
CA GLN A 176 7.81 14.03 25.85
C GLN A 176 7.77 15.25 24.93
N PHE A 177 7.25 16.35 25.46
CA PHE A 177 7.36 17.69 24.91
C PHE A 177 8.09 18.57 25.91
#